data_AF-A0A0F5JWR2-F1
#
_entry.id   AF-A0A0F5JWR2-F1
#
_cell.length_a   1.000
_cell.length_b   1.000
_cell.length_c   1.000
_cell.angle_alpha   90.00
_cell.angle_beta   90.00
_cell.angle_gamma   90.00
#
_symmetry.space_group_name_H-M   'P 1'
#
loop_
_entity.id
_entity.type
_entity.pdbx_description
1 polymer ?
#
loop_
_entity_poly.entity_id
_entity_poly.type
_entity_poly.pdbx_seq_one_letter_code
_entity_poly.pdbx_strand_id
1 'polypeptide(L)'
;MEETAVTHIHMRQAITLLVILMLGFLVAHKAIQHAQAANADGSQTCLQRAAAKRAESLANGFSKAGAFAQAENVLARCLIDR
;
A
#
# COMPACT_ATOMS: atom_id res chain seq x y z
N MET A 1 29.81 1.98 32.54
CA MET A 1 29.81 1.40 31.17
C MET A 1 28.58 0.51 30.92
N GLU A 2 27.45 0.75 31.61
CA GLU A 2 26.23 -0.09 31.52
C GLU A 2 25.12 0.63 30.74
N GLU A 3 25.06 1.97 30.78
CA GLU A 3 24.10 2.80 30.04
C GLU A 3 24.24 2.71 28.50
N THR A 4 25.47 2.49 28.00
CA THR A 4 25.73 2.34 26.56
C THR A 4 25.32 0.97 26.01
N ALA A 5 25.20 -0.06 26.86
CA ALA A 5 24.76 -1.40 26.44
C ALA A 5 23.23 -1.50 26.37
N VAL A 6 22.54 -0.87 27.33
CA VAL A 6 21.06 -0.84 27.39
C VAL A 6 20.46 -0.07 26.22
N THR A 7 21.05 1.07 25.84
CA THR A 7 20.64 1.86 24.67
C THR A 7 20.80 1.08 23.36
N HIS A 8 21.84 0.25 23.23
CA HIS A 8 22.11 -0.54 22.03
C HIS A 8 21.22 -1.80 21.91
N ILE A 9 20.82 -2.40 23.04
CA ILE A 9 19.85 -3.51 23.11
C ILE A 9 18.44 -3.00 22.80
N HIS A 10 18.05 -1.88 23.38
CA HIS A 10 16.74 -1.27 23.12
C HIS A 10 16.58 -0.77 21.68
N MET A 11 17.64 -0.33 21.02
CA MET A 11 17.56 0.12 19.63
C MET A 11 17.21 -1.03 18.67
N ARG A 12 17.86 -2.20 18.83
CA ARG A 12 17.54 -3.38 18.03
C ARG A 12 16.12 -3.88 18.30
N GLN A 13 15.68 -3.84 19.55
CA GLN A 13 14.31 -4.21 19.94
C GLN A 13 13.28 -3.24 19.35
N ALA A 14 13.53 -1.92 19.42
CA ALA A 14 12.66 -0.90 18.86
C ALA A 14 12.53 -1.03 17.33
N ILE A 15 13.63 -1.26 16.61
CA ILE A 15 13.61 -1.50 15.17
C ILE A 15 12.80 -2.75 14.85
N THR A 16 13.02 -3.84 15.59
CA THR A 16 12.29 -5.09 15.38
C THR A 16 10.79 -4.91 15.59
N LEU A 17 10.39 -4.23 16.66
CA LEU A 17 8.98 -3.91 16.93
C LEU A 17 8.38 -3.04 15.83
N LEU A 18 9.11 -2.02 15.36
CA LEU A 18 8.66 -1.14 14.29
C LEU A 18 8.48 -1.91 12.98
N VAL A 19 9.41 -2.82 12.64
CA VAL A 19 9.31 -3.69 11.47
C VAL A 19 8.12 -4.64 11.57
N ILE A 20 7.91 -5.27 12.73
CA ILE A 20 6.77 -6.19 12.95
C ILE A 20 5.44 -5.42 12.82
N LEU A 21 5.33 -4.23 13.41
CA LEU A 21 4.14 -3.39 13.30
C LEU A 21 3.90 -2.95 11.86
N MET A 22 4.95 -2.55 11.14
CA MET A 22 4.85 -2.18 9.73
C MET A 22 4.39 -3.36 8.86
N LEU A 23 4.97 -4.55 9.07
CA LEU A 23 4.58 -5.79 8.39
C LEU A 23 3.13 -6.16 8.68
N GLY A 24 2.71 -6.11 9.94
CA GLY A 24 1.33 -6.36 10.34
C GLY A 24 0.36 -5.39 9.68
N PHE A 25 0.70 -4.09 9.64
CA PHE A 25 -0.09 -3.08 8.94
C PHE A 25 -0.19 -3.35 7.44
N LEU A 26 0.93 -3.68 6.78
CA LEU A 26 0.97 -4.01 5.36
C LEU A 26 0.10 -5.24 5.02
N VAL A 27 0.20 -6.29 5.82
CA VAL A 27 -0.60 -7.51 5.64
C VAL A 27 -2.07 -7.23 5.85
N ALA A 28 -2.45 -6.50 6.91
CA ALA A 28 -3.83 -6.10 7.15
C ALA A 28 -4.38 -5.24 6.00
N HIS A 29 -3.61 -4.27 5.53
CA HIS A 29 -4.01 -3.42 4.42
C HIS A 29 -4.21 -4.22 3.13
N LYS A 30 -3.32 -5.18 2.83
CA LYS A 30 -3.45 -6.08 1.67
C LYS A 30 -4.60 -7.05 1.82
N ALA A 31 -4.83 -7.61 3.00
CA ALA A 31 -5.96 -8.48 3.28
C ALA A 31 -7.30 -7.76 3.10
N ILE A 32 -7.40 -6.50 3.56
CA ILE A 32 -8.60 -5.66 3.34
C ILE A 32 -8.78 -5.37 1.85
N GLN A 33 -7.72 -5.02 1.11
CA GLN A 33 -7.80 -4.81 -0.34
C GLN A 33 -8.25 -6.07 -1.08
N HIS A 34 -7.73 -7.24 -0.72
CA HIS A 34 -8.14 -8.52 -1.31
C HIS A 34 -9.56 -8.92 -0.92
N ALA A 35 -9.97 -8.70 0.33
CA ALA A 35 -11.33 -8.95 0.78
C ALA A 35 -12.33 -8.00 0.11
N GLN A 36 -11.96 -6.74 -0.10
CA GLN A 36 -12.79 -5.81 -0.89
C GLN A 36 -12.83 -6.21 -2.36
N ALA A 37 -11.73 -6.69 -2.95
CA ALA A 37 -11.74 -7.23 -4.30
C ALA A 37 -12.60 -8.49 -4.43
N ALA A 38 -12.61 -9.36 -3.41
CA ALA A 38 -13.43 -10.57 -3.35
C ALA A 38 -14.92 -10.30 -3.06
N ASN A 39 -15.24 -9.20 -2.37
CA ASN A 39 -16.62 -8.80 -2.06
C ASN A 39 -17.17 -7.69 -2.99
N ALA A 40 -16.35 -7.17 -3.92
CA ALA A 40 -16.74 -6.13 -4.88
C ALA A 40 -17.29 -6.70 -6.19
N ASP A 41 -18.02 -7.81 -6.11
CA ASP A 41 -19.09 -8.11 -7.07
C ASP A 41 -20.16 -6.99 -7.10
N GLY A 42 -20.09 -6.03 -6.18
CA GLY A 42 -20.73 -4.72 -6.23
C GLY A 42 -19.81 -3.57 -6.69
N SER A 43 -19.28 -3.65 -7.92
CA SER A 43 -18.87 -2.53 -8.80
C SER A 43 -18.28 -1.26 -8.13
N GLN A 44 -17.02 -1.30 -7.69
CA GLN A 44 -16.20 -0.10 -7.86
C GLN A 44 -15.93 0.05 -9.36
N THR A 45 -16.45 1.13 -9.95
CA THR A 45 -16.29 1.39 -11.38
C THR A 45 -14.80 1.43 -11.74
N CYS A 46 -14.43 0.95 -12.92
CA CYS A 46 -13.04 0.99 -13.39
C CYS A 46 -12.43 2.40 -13.33
N LEU A 47 -13.27 3.43 -13.50
CA LEU A 47 -12.91 4.82 -13.32
C LEU A 47 -12.56 5.18 -11.87
N GLN A 48 -13.34 4.71 -10.89
CA GLN A 48 -13.02 4.88 -9.47
C GLN A 48 -11.69 4.21 -9.10
N ARG A 49 -11.45 3.01 -9.63
CA ARG A 49 -10.21 2.25 -9.38
C ARG A 49 -8.98 2.97 -9.96
N ALA A 50 -9.11 3.50 -11.18
CA ALA A 50 -8.07 4.30 -11.82
C ALA A 50 -7.82 5.62 -11.07
N ALA A 51 -8.87 6.32 -10.64
CA ALA A 51 -8.76 7.56 -9.86
C ALA A 51 -8.08 7.34 -8.50
N ALA A 52 -8.44 6.27 -7.78
CA ALA A 52 -7.81 5.88 -6.54
C ALA A 52 -6.31 5.56 -6.75
N LYS A 53 -5.97 4.80 -7.81
CA LYS A 53 -4.57 4.46 -8.09
C LYS A 53 -3.73 5.69 -8.45
N ARG A 54 -4.33 6.66 -9.13
CA ARG A 54 -3.68 7.94 -9.41
C ARG A 54 -3.36 8.71 -8.13
N ALA A 55 -4.34 8.83 -7.22
CA ALA A 55 -4.16 9.52 -5.95
C ALA A 55 -3.09 8.85 -5.08
N GLU A 56 -3.12 7.51 -5.00
CA GLU A 56 -2.11 6.70 -4.32
C GLU A 56 -0.71 6.92 -4.92
N SER A 57 -0.59 6.93 -6.26
CA SER A 57 0.69 7.14 -6.93
C SER A 57 1.25 8.54 -6.68
N LEU A 58 0.40 9.57 -6.69
CA LEU A 58 0.84 10.93 -6.33
C LEU A 58 1.29 11.00 -4.87
N ALA A 59 0.58 10.35 -3.94
CA ALA A 59 0.96 10.29 -2.52
C ALA A 59 2.29 9.54 -2.31
N ASN A 60 2.58 8.54 -3.15
CA ASN A 60 3.83 7.78 -3.15
C ASN A 60 4.99 8.49 -3.87
N GLY A 61 4.83 9.75 -4.27
CA GLY A 61 5.89 10.58 -4.86
C GLY A 61 6.11 10.39 -6.36
N PHE A 62 5.19 9.70 -7.07
CA PHE A 62 5.26 9.63 -8.53
C PHE A 62 4.99 11.01 -9.15
N SER A 63 5.69 11.32 -10.24
CA SER A 63 5.39 12.50 -11.05
C SER A 63 3.94 12.45 -11.56
N LYS A 64 3.36 13.61 -11.90
CA LYS A 64 1.98 13.66 -12.45
C LYS A 64 1.80 12.74 -13.65
N ALA A 65 2.81 12.66 -14.52
CA ALA A 65 2.81 11.75 -15.67
C ALA A 65 2.88 10.27 -15.23
N GLY A 66 3.75 9.93 -14.29
CA GLY A 66 3.85 8.56 -13.76
C GLY A 66 2.58 8.10 -13.04
N ALA A 67 1.95 8.99 -12.27
CA ALA A 67 0.67 8.71 -11.63
C ALA A 67 -0.48 8.55 -12.64
N PHE A 68 -0.45 9.28 -13.75
CA PHE A 68 -1.41 9.12 -14.85
C PHE A 68 -1.24 7.77 -15.55
N ALA A 69 0.01 7.39 -15.85
CA ALA A 69 0.32 6.10 -16.47
C ALA A 69 -0.11 4.90 -15.60
N GLN A 70 0.04 5.00 -14.27
CA GLN A 70 -0.45 3.98 -13.34
C GLN A 70 -1.99 3.85 -13.37
N ALA A 71 -2.70 4.97 -13.49
CA ALA A 71 -4.16 5.00 -13.58
C ALA A 71 -4.67 4.42 -14.91
N GLU A 72 -4.02 4.76 -16.02
CA GLU A 72 -4.33 4.23 -17.35
C GLU A 72 -4.10 2.72 -17.42
N ASN A 73 -3.03 2.21 -16.79
CA ASN A 73 -2.80 0.76 -16.68
C ASN A 73 -3.93 0.03 -15.92
N VAL A 74 -4.47 0.65 -14.87
CA VAL A 74 -5.63 0.10 -14.15
C VAL A 74 -6.88 0.10 -15.04
N LEU A 75 -7.09 1.19 -15.80
CA LEU A 75 -8.22 1.30 -16.72
C LEU A 75 -8.13 0.29 -17.87
N ALA A 76 -6.94 0.10 -18.43
CA ALA A 76 -6.65 -0.87 -19.49
C ALA A 76 -6.89 -2.31 -19.04
N ARG A 77 -6.43 -2.68 -17.84
CA ARG A 77 -6.69 -4.02 -17.27
C ARG A 77 -8.18 -4.29 -17.08
N CYS A 78 -8.93 -3.26 -16.73
CA CYS A 78 -10.38 -3.31 -16.60
C CYS A 78 -11.13 -3.58 -17.91
N LEU A 79 -10.54 -3.25 -19.06
CA LEU A 79 -11.11 -3.52 -20.40
C LEU A 79 -10.79 -4.93 -20.90
N ILE A 80 -9.74 -5.56 -20.38
CA ILE A 80 -9.27 -6.90 -20.78
C ILE A 80 -9.96 -7.99 -19.95
N ASP A 81 -10.29 -7.70 -18.69
CA ASP A 81 -10.83 -8.65 -17.70
C ASP A 81 -12.36 -8.58 -17.57
N ARG A 82 -13.06 -8.23 -18.67
CA ARG A 82 -14.52 -8.06 -18.73
C ARG A 82 -15.20 -9.19 -19.48
#